data_AF-A0A1B0GEC7-F1
#
_entry.id   AF-A0A1B0GEC7-F1
#
_cell.length_a   1.000
_cell.length_b   1.000
_cell.length_c   1.000
_cell.angle_alpha   90.00
_cell.angle_beta   90.00
_cell.angle_gamma   90.00
#
_symmetry.space_group_name_H-M   'P 1'
#
loop_
_entity.id
_entity.type
_entity.pdbx_description
1 polymer ?
#
loop_
_entity_poly.entity_id
_entity_poly.type
_entity_poly.pdbx_seq_one_letter_code
_entity_poly.pdbx_strand_id
1 'polypeptide(L)'
;MSTKHDHQDCFYYYCGRSPEIDKISDREQFKETIQAMQVLGPDPRRVKQNKQNSLLCLNDLSFLQISDILKILGSILHLGNIKFANKYKKVKDELDLEGCYIYLDHLHLCVMRELLLIKADELRKWLLMR
;
A
#
# COMPACT_ATOMS: atom_id res chain seq x y z
N MET A 1 -21.47 20.95 -8.05
CA MET A 1 -21.70 19.52 -7.78
C MET A 1 -20.68 18.76 -8.63
N SER A 2 -19.55 18.37 -8.06
CA SER A 2 -18.47 17.65 -8.76
C SER A 2 -17.65 16.89 -7.73
N THR A 3 -17.98 15.62 -7.48
CA THR A 3 -17.17 14.69 -6.68
C THR A 3 -16.18 14.00 -7.59
N LYS A 4 -15.23 14.78 -8.12
CA LYS A 4 -14.19 14.28 -9.02
C LYS A 4 -13.25 13.41 -8.21
N HIS A 5 -13.11 12.13 -8.57
CA HIS A 5 -12.13 11.21 -7.99
C HIS A 5 -10.70 11.53 -8.48
N ASP A 6 -10.25 12.78 -8.31
CA ASP A 6 -8.94 13.28 -8.74
C ASP A 6 -7.76 12.58 -8.02
N HIS A 7 -8.03 11.66 -7.09
CA HIS A 7 -7.05 10.94 -6.29
C HIS A 7 -6.55 9.62 -6.91
N GLN A 8 -7.35 8.93 -7.75
CA GLN A 8 -6.94 7.63 -8.30
C GLN A 8 -5.81 7.77 -9.33
N ASP A 9 -5.80 8.88 -10.09
CA ASP A 9 -4.75 9.20 -11.07
C ASP A 9 -3.39 9.55 -10.43
N CYS A 10 -3.35 9.69 -9.09
CA CYS A 10 -2.11 9.98 -8.37
C CYS A 10 -1.21 8.74 -8.22
N PHE A 11 -1.68 7.55 -8.57
CA PHE A 11 -0.95 6.29 -8.40
C PHE A 11 -0.66 5.61 -9.74
N TYR A 12 0.60 5.27 -9.97
CA TYR A 12 1.08 4.70 -11.22
C TYR A 12 0.37 3.40 -11.60
N TYR A 13 0.04 2.53 -10.63
CA TYR A 13 -0.62 1.26 -10.93
C TYR A 13 -2.08 1.39 -11.38
N TYR A 14 -2.70 2.57 -11.28
CA TYR A 14 -3.99 2.85 -11.89
C TYR A 14 -3.80 3.38 -13.33
N CYS A 15 -3.37 2.50 -14.24
CA CYS A 15 -2.99 2.85 -15.62
C CYS A 15 -4.16 3.07 -16.62
N GLY A 16 -5.42 3.09 -16.17
CA GLY A 16 -6.56 3.05 -17.09
C GLY A 16 -7.08 4.41 -17.58
N ARG A 17 -6.77 5.51 -16.87
CA ARG A 17 -7.45 6.83 -17.01
C ARG A 17 -8.99 6.71 -17.11
N SER A 18 -9.53 5.67 -16.50
CA SER A 18 -10.97 5.39 -16.41
C SER A 18 -11.31 5.18 -14.93
N PRO A 19 -11.16 6.22 -14.09
CA PRO A 19 -11.39 6.13 -12.65
C PRO A 19 -12.88 5.97 -12.29
N GLU A 20 -13.77 6.20 -13.24
CA GLU A 20 -15.22 6.12 -13.04
C GLU A 20 -15.83 5.06 -13.96
N ILE A 21 -16.72 4.25 -13.40
CA ILE A 21 -17.53 3.27 -14.13
C ILE A 21 -18.99 3.73 -14.03
N ASP A 22 -19.69 3.77 -15.17
CA ASP A 22 -21.08 4.23 -15.21
C ASP A 22 -21.97 3.45 -14.22
N LYS A 23 -22.72 4.21 -13.40
CA LYS A 23 -23.66 3.70 -12.38
C LYS A 23 -23.05 2.88 -11.25
N ILE A 24 -21.73 2.83 -11.11
CA ILE A 24 -21.06 2.15 -9.99
C ILE A 24 -20.53 3.19 -9.00
N SER A 25 -20.70 2.92 -7.71
CA SER A 25 -20.14 3.73 -6.62
C SER A 25 -19.12 2.91 -5.84
N ASP A 26 -17.82 3.18 -6.05
CA ASP A 26 -16.72 2.54 -5.32
C ASP A 26 -16.91 2.67 -3.80
N ARG A 27 -17.46 3.78 -3.33
CA ARG A 27 -17.75 4.01 -1.91
C ARG A 27 -18.77 3.01 -1.36
N GLU A 28 -19.85 2.76 -2.09
CA GLU A 28 -20.88 1.83 -1.62
C GLU A 28 -20.40 0.38 -1.78
N GLN A 29 -19.73 0.06 -2.89
CA GLN A 29 -19.09 -1.26 -3.08
C GLN A 29 -18.02 -1.57 -2.02
N PHE A 30 -17.25 -0.56 -1.59
CA PHE A 30 -16.28 -0.72 -0.53
C PHE A 30 -16.96 -1.08 0.79
N LYS A 31 -18.07 -0.43 1.15
CA LYS A 31 -18.83 -0.79 2.37
C LYS A 31 -19.35 -2.22 2.31
N GLU A 32 -19.94 -2.62 1.19
CA GLU A 32 -20.42 -4.00 0.99
C GLU A 32 -19.28 -5.01 1.10
N THR A 33 -18.12 -4.69 0.52
CA THR A 33 -16.92 -5.53 0.59
C THR A 33 -16.44 -5.70 2.04
N ILE A 34 -16.38 -4.61 2.82
CA ILE A 34 -16.00 -4.69 4.24
C ILE A 34 -16.99 -5.53 5.03
N GLN A 35 -18.29 -5.36 4.79
CA GLN A 35 -19.33 -6.18 5.44
C GLN A 35 -19.18 -7.67 5.07
N ALA A 36 -18.95 -7.97 3.78
CA ALA A 36 -18.71 -9.33 3.33
C ALA A 36 -17.46 -9.94 3.97
N MET A 37 -16.36 -9.16 4.09
CA MET A 37 -15.14 -9.61 4.76
C MET A 37 -15.34 -9.84 6.27
N GLN A 38 -16.23 -9.09 6.92
CA GLN A 38 -16.59 -9.34 8.32
C GLN A 38 -17.38 -10.64 8.48
N VAL A 39 -18.22 -10.99 7.51
CA VAL A 39 -19.01 -12.23 7.50
C VAL A 39 -18.16 -13.45 7.11
N LEU A 40 -17.26 -13.30 6.13
CA LEU A 40 -16.45 -14.38 5.54
C LEU A 40 -15.04 -14.48 6.14
N GLY A 41 -14.63 -13.51 6.96
CA GLY A 41 -13.28 -13.41 7.51
C GLY A 41 -12.84 -14.68 8.23
N PRO A 42 -11.52 -14.91 8.35
CA PRO A 42 -11.02 -16.16 8.89
C PRO A 42 -11.52 -16.35 10.32
N ASP A 43 -11.98 -17.57 10.61
CA ASP A 43 -12.58 -17.93 11.89
C ASP A 43 -11.69 -17.45 13.05
N PRO A 44 -12.18 -16.55 13.92
CA PRO A 44 -11.43 -16.08 15.07
C PRO A 44 -10.92 -17.22 15.98
N ARG A 45 -11.53 -18.41 15.87
CA ARG A 45 -11.10 -19.63 16.58
C ARG A 45 -9.78 -20.20 16.05
N ARG A 46 -9.35 -19.91 14.81
CA ARG A 46 -8.05 -20.35 14.26
C ARG A 46 -6.86 -19.52 14.74
N VAL A 47 -7.08 -18.33 15.30
CA VAL A 47 -6.03 -17.46 15.85
C VAL A 47 -5.84 -17.67 17.37
N LYS A 48 -6.77 -18.39 18.03
CA LYS A 48 -6.66 -18.73 19.45
C LYS A 48 -5.88 -20.03 19.64
N GLN A 49 -4.54 -19.92 19.72
CA GLN A 49 -3.80 -20.85 20.59
C GLN A 49 -3.21 -20.21 21.85
N ASN A 50 -3.11 -18.88 21.99
CA ASN A 50 -2.37 -18.30 23.12
C ASN A 50 -3.02 -17.09 23.85
N LYS A 51 -4.34 -16.90 23.83
CA LYS A 51 -4.99 -15.89 24.72
C LYS A 51 -6.27 -16.42 25.35
N GLN A 52 -6.18 -16.76 26.63
CA GLN A 52 -7.33 -17.02 27.49
C GLN A 52 -8.22 -15.76 27.54
N ASN A 53 -9.52 -15.98 27.32
CA ASN A 53 -10.65 -15.13 27.69
C ASN A 53 -10.72 -13.71 27.10
N SER A 54 -11.45 -13.54 25.99
CA SER A 54 -12.39 -12.42 25.86
C SER A 54 -13.29 -12.57 24.64
N LEU A 55 -14.59 -12.35 24.85
CA LEU A 55 -15.64 -12.29 23.82
C LEU A 55 -15.53 -10.97 23.01
N LEU A 56 -14.85 -9.95 23.56
CA LEU A 56 -14.54 -8.68 22.87
C LEU A 56 -13.48 -8.85 21.77
N CYS A 57 -12.62 -9.87 21.85
CA CYS A 57 -11.56 -10.08 20.86
C CYS A 57 -12.05 -10.55 19.47
N LEU A 58 -13.32 -10.94 19.31
CA LEU A 58 -13.80 -11.52 18.04
C LEU A 58 -14.06 -10.45 16.98
N ASN A 59 -14.63 -9.30 17.36
CA ASN A 59 -14.89 -8.18 16.45
C ASN A 59 -13.63 -7.36 16.18
N ASP A 60 -12.74 -7.23 17.17
CA ASP A 60 -11.50 -6.47 17.03
C ASP A 60 -10.46 -7.18 16.15
N LEU A 61 -10.44 -8.52 16.16
CA LEU A 61 -9.45 -9.31 15.43
C LEU A 61 -9.74 -9.38 13.92
N SER A 62 -11.01 -9.50 13.52
CA SER A 62 -11.40 -9.44 12.12
C SER A 62 -11.15 -8.05 11.53
N PHE A 63 -11.42 -7.00 12.31
CA PHE A 63 -11.16 -5.62 11.91
C PHE A 63 -9.65 -5.36 11.74
N LEU A 64 -8.80 -5.91 12.62
CA LEU A 64 -7.34 -5.75 12.52
C LEU A 64 -6.80 -6.39 11.23
N GLN A 65 -7.26 -7.59 10.87
CA GLN A 65 -6.84 -8.27 9.64
C GLN A 65 -7.29 -7.54 8.38
N ILE A 66 -8.52 -7.02 8.35
CA ILE A 66 -9.01 -6.20 7.24
C ILE A 66 -8.17 -4.93 7.12
N SER A 67 -7.87 -4.27 8.24
CA SER A 67 -6.96 -3.13 8.29
C SER A 67 -5.59 -3.47 7.71
N ASP A 68 -5.02 -4.61 8.07
CA ASP A 68 -3.71 -5.02 7.58
C ASP A 68 -3.72 -5.33 6.08
N ILE A 69 -4.80 -5.94 5.56
CA ILE A 69 -5.02 -6.11 4.11
C ILE A 69 -5.04 -4.74 3.42
N LEU A 70 -5.79 -3.78 3.96
CA LEU A 70 -5.87 -2.43 3.38
C LEU A 70 -4.53 -1.69 3.44
N LYS A 71 -3.75 -1.85 4.51
CA LYS A 71 -2.39 -1.30 4.61
C LYS A 71 -1.45 -1.91 3.57
N ILE A 72 -1.54 -3.22 3.33
CA ILE A 72 -0.77 -3.90 2.28
C ILE A 72 -1.15 -3.35 0.91
N LEU A 73 -2.46 -3.24 0.61
CA LEU A 73 -2.95 -2.68 -0.66
C LEU A 73 -2.47 -1.23 -0.87
N GLY A 74 -2.63 -0.38 0.15
CA GLY A 74 -2.13 1.00 0.09
C GLY A 74 -0.62 1.09 -0.11
N SER A 75 0.14 0.18 0.51
CA SER A 75 1.60 0.11 0.34
C SER A 75 1.99 -0.32 -1.07
N ILE A 76 1.26 -1.24 -1.70
CA ILE A 76 1.47 -1.63 -3.10
C ILE A 76 1.22 -0.44 -4.02
N LEU A 77 0.17 0.35 -3.77
CA LEU A 77 -0.08 1.56 -4.57
C LEU A 77 1.07 2.57 -4.45
N HIS A 78 1.55 2.83 -3.23
CA HIS A 78 2.70 3.70 -3.00
C HIS A 78 4.00 3.17 -3.63
N LEU A 79 4.19 1.85 -3.66
CA LEU A 79 5.35 1.23 -4.31
C LEU A 79 5.43 1.61 -5.80
N GLY A 80 4.29 1.62 -6.50
CA GLY A 80 4.24 2.00 -7.92
C GLY A 80 4.70 3.44 -8.20
N ASN A 81 4.65 4.32 -7.20
CA ASN A 81 5.06 5.71 -7.32
C ASN A 81 6.51 5.99 -6.93
N ILE A 82 7.29 4.97 -6.56
CA ILE A 82 8.71 5.15 -6.26
C ILE A 82 9.46 5.48 -7.55
N LYS A 83 10.15 6.63 -7.56
CA LYS A 83 10.95 7.08 -8.70
C LYS A 83 12.42 6.75 -8.49
N PHE A 84 12.99 6.06 -9.46
CA PHE A 84 14.43 5.79 -9.54
C PHE A 84 15.09 6.88 -10.39
N ALA A 85 16.19 7.44 -9.88
CA ALA A 85 17.01 8.41 -10.60
C ALA A 85 18.36 7.80 -10.97
N ASN A 86 18.89 8.17 -12.13
CA ASN A 86 20.19 7.70 -12.61
C ASN A 86 21.34 8.38 -11.87
N LYS A 87 22.40 7.64 -11.58
CA LYS A 87 23.65 8.22 -11.06
C LYS A 87 24.48 8.80 -12.21
N TYR A 88 25.20 9.89 -11.94
CA TYR A 88 26.17 10.46 -12.87
C TYR A 88 27.58 10.05 -12.46
N LYS A 89 28.40 9.62 -13.43
CA LYS A 89 29.83 9.37 -13.16
C LYS A 89 30.56 10.70 -13.03
N LYS A 90 31.14 10.95 -11.85
CA LYS A 90 31.88 12.18 -11.48
C LYS A 90 33.03 12.58 -12.42
N VAL A 91 33.45 11.72 -13.34
CA VAL A 91 34.68 11.90 -14.13
C VAL A 91 34.40 12.29 -15.59
N LYS A 92 33.16 12.15 -16.12
CA LYS A 92 32.92 12.35 -17.56
C LYS A 92 31.55 12.90 -17.99
N ASP A 93 30.66 13.33 -17.09
CA ASP A 93 29.24 13.61 -17.45
C ASP A 93 28.53 12.45 -18.18
N GLU A 94 29.09 11.24 -18.10
CA GLU A 94 28.47 10.02 -18.61
C GLU A 94 27.45 9.52 -17.58
N LEU A 95 26.23 9.27 -18.04
CA LEU A 95 25.17 8.62 -17.26
C LEU A 95 25.61 7.19 -16.90
N ASP A 96 25.56 6.86 -15.62
CA ASP A 96 25.74 5.50 -15.15
C ASP A 96 24.47 4.70 -15.46
N LEU A 97 24.48 3.94 -16.56
CA LEU A 97 23.32 3.16 -17.01
C LEU A 97 23.04 1.95 -16.11
N GLU A 98 23.98 1.56 -15.23
CA GLU A 98 23.82 0.44 -14.30
C GLU A 98 23.42 0.91 -12.89
N GLY A 99 23.74 2.14 -12.52
CA GLY A 99 23.53 2.69 -11.20
C GLY A 99 22.30 3.58 -11.08
N CYS A 100 21.36 3.22 -10.19
CA CYS A 100 20.25 4.09 -9.79
C CYS A 100 20.29 4.45 -8.30
N TYR A 101 19.51 5.44 -7.91
CA TYR A 101 19.24 5.80 -6.52
C TYR A 101 17.79 6.24 -6.33
N ILE A 102 17.31 6.17 -5.09
CA ILE A 102 16.05 6.76 -4.66
C ILE A 102 16.40 7.88 -3.67
N TYR A 103 15.74 9.03 -3.78
CA TYR A 103 15.94 10.15 -2.86
C TYR A 103 15.70 9.76 -1.39
N LEU A 104 16.45 10.38 -0.47
CA LEU A 104 16.34 10.11 0.97
C LEU A 104 14.93 10.43 1.48
N ASP A 105 14.39 11.60 1.13
CA ASP A 105 13.09 12.09 1.60
C ASP A 105 11.94 11.74 0.64
N HIS A 106 12.02 10.57 -0.01
CA HIS A 106 11.00 10.15 -0.96
C HIS A 106 9.69 9.82 -0.22
N LEU A 107 8.67 10.67 -0.38
CA LEU A 107 7.36 10.59 0.28
C LEU A 107 6.80 9.15 0.33
N HIS A 108 6.77 8.46 -0.81
CA HIS A 108 6.18 7.12 -0.89
C HIS A 108 6.93 6.05 -0.08
N LEU A 109 8.26 6.19 0.12
CA LEU A 109 9.01 5.31 1.02
C LEU A 109 8.66 5.59 2.49
N CYS A 110 8.45 6.86 2.86
CA CYS A 110 8.05 7.24 4.22
C CYS A 110 6.66 6.68 4.56
N VAL A 111 5.70 6.79 3.63
CA VAL A 111 4.36 6.25 3.82
C VAL A 111 4.39 4.73 3.94
N MET A 112 5.15 4.03 3.09
CA MET A 112 5.29 2.57 3.18
C MET A 112 5.94 2.11 4.49
N ARG A 113 6.94 2.85 5.01
CA ARG A 113 7.51 2.60 6.34
C ARG A 113 6.43 2.61 7.42
N GLU A 114 5.52 3.57 7.35
CA GLU A 114 4.44 3.73 8.33
C GLU A 114 3.36 2.64 8.19
N LEU A 115 3.00 2.28 6.96
CA LEU A 115 1.97 1.27 6.69
C LEU A 115 2.44 -0.16 7.00
N LEU A 116 3.68 -0.51 6.64
CA LEU A 116 4.22 -1.87 6.76
C LEU A 116 5.10 -2.08 8.00
N LEU A 117 5.39 -1.02 8.76
CA LEU A 117 6.29 -1.05 9.92
C LEU A 117 7.70 -1.58 9.58
N ILE A 118 8.19 -1.25 8.39
CA ILE A 118 9.53 -1.61 7.90
C ILE A 118 10.47 -0.41 7.90
N LYS A 119 11.77 -0.62 8.08
CA LYS A 119 12.77 0.47 8.02
C LYS A 119 12.90 0.98 6.59
N ALA A 120 12.62 2.27 6.37
CA ALA A 120 12.72 2.90 5.04
C ALA A 120 14.11 2.74 4.40
N ASP A 121 15.18 2.82 5.20
CA ASP A 121 16.55 2.67 4.69
C ASP A 121 16.86 1.24 4.23
N GLU A 122 16.31 0.23 4.90
CA GLU A 122 16.45 -1.17 4.50
C GLU A 122 15.65 -1.44 3.24
N LEU A 123 14.40 -0.96 3.17
CA LEU A 123 13.59 -1.06 1.95
C LEU A 123 14.29 -0.36 0.77
N ARG A 124 14.86 0.83 0.98
CA ARG A 124 15.61 1.55 -0.05
C ARG A 124 16.80 0.74 -0.55
N LYS A 125 17.57 0.11 0.35
CA LYS A 125 18.68 -0.77 -0.03
C LYS A 125 18.17 -1.96 -0.85
N TRP A 126 17.13 -2.66 -0.38
CA TRP A 126 16.58 -3.81 -1.08
C TRP A 126 16.04 -3.48 -2.48
N LEU A 127 15.45 -2.29 -2.66
CA LEU A 127 14.99 -1.83 -3.98
C LEU A 127 16.13 -1.48 -4.95
N LEU A 128 17.33 -1.19 -4.44
CA LEU A 128 18.50 -0.81 -5.23
C LEU A 128 19.49 -1.97 -5.41
N MET A 129 19.37 -3.03 -4.62
CA MET A 129 20.21 -4.23 -4.70
C MET A 129 19.54 -5.26 -5.60
N ARG A 130 20.34 -5.92 -6.44
CA ARG A 130 19.93 -7.05 -7.28
C ARG A 130 20.17 -8.36 -6.56
#